data_AF-A0A967M567-F1
#
_entry.id   AF-A0A967M567-F1
#
_cell.length_a   1.000
_cell.length_b   1.000
_cell.length_c   1.000
_cell.angle_alpha   90.00
_cell.angle_beta   90.00
_cell.angle_gamma   90.00
#
_symmetry.space_group_name_H-M   'P 1'
#
loop_
_entity.id
_entity.type
_entity.pdbx_description
1 polymer ?
#
loop_
_entity_poly.entity_id
_entity_poly.type
_entity_poly.pdbx_seq_one_letter_code
_entity_poly.pdbx_strand_id
1 'polypeptide(L)' 'MQQRLQKIIAAAGYCSRRKAEELISKGRVTVDGRVAGLGDQADAAVNLILVNG' A
#
# COMPACT_ATOMS: atom_id res chain seq x y z
N MET A 1 8.48 4.77 10.69
CA MET A 1 8.40 6.05 9.95
C MET A 1 7.33 5.89 8.87
N GLN A 2 6.33 6.77 8.84
CA GLN A 2 5.30 6.69 7.80
C GLN A 2 5.87 6.98 6.40
N GLN A 3 5.50 6.14 5.45
CA GLN A 3 5.86 6.28 4.05
C GLN A 3 4.62 6.07 3.18
N ARG A 4 4.64 6.66 1.98
CA ARG A 4 3.59 6.45 0.99
C ARG A 4 3.44 4.97 0.65
N LEU A 5 2.20 4.49 0.64
CA LEU A 5 1.88 3.08 0.38
C LEU A 5 2.51 2.55 -0.92
N GLN A 6 2.47 3.33 -2.00
CA GLN A 6 3.07 2.93 -3.26
C GLN A 6 4.59 2.75 -3.20
N LYS A 7 5.25 3.51 -2.31
CA LYS A 7 6.69 3.35 -2.05
C LYS A 7 6.95 2.09 -1.26
N ILE A 8 6.14 1.80 -0.25
CA ILE A 8 6.25 0.60 0.59
C ILE A 8 6.03 -0.67 -0.25
N ILE A 9 4.92 -0.74 -1.00
CA ILE A 9 4.58 -1.90 -1.84
C ILE A 9 5.66 -2.14 -2.90
N ALA A 10 6.20 -1.07 -3.49
CA ALA A 10 7.28 -1.21 -4.47
C ALA A 10 8.60 -1.62 -3.83
N ALA A 11 8.92 -1.12 -2.63
CA ALA A 11 10.11 -1.53 -1.88
C ALA A 11 10.03 -2.99 -1.42
N ALA A 12 8.82 -3.51 -1.17
CA ALA A 12 8.57 -4.93 -0.89
C ALA A 12 8.73 -5.83 -2.13
N GLY A 13 8.96 -5.26 -3.33
CA GLY A 13 9.18 -6.02 -4.56
C GLY A 13 7.91 -6.57 -5.22
N TYR A 14 6.72 -6.23 -4.71
CA TYR A 14 5.45 -6.76 -5.23
C TYR A 14 5.15 -6.25 -6.65
N CYS A 15 5.34 -4.96 -6.90
CA CYS A 15 5.14 -4.34 -8.21
C CYS A 15 5.84 -2.97 -8.31
N SER A 16 5.72 -2.27 -9.43
CA SER A 16 6.24 -0.90 -9.56
C SER A 16 5.41 0.10 -8.74
N ARG A 17 5.98 1.27 -8.41
CA ARG A 17 5.26 2.35 -7.69
C ARG A 17 3.96 2.75 -8.38
N ARG A 18 3.98 2.89 -9.70
CA ARG A 18 2.78 3.23 -10.49
C ARG A 18 1.72 2.12 -10.41
N LYS A 19 2.15 0.86 -10.47
CA LYS A 19 1.22 -0.27 -10.35
C LYS A 19 0.61 -0.35 -8.95
N ALA A 20 1.39 -0.04 -7.92
CA ALA A 20 0.89 0.05 -6.56
C ALA A 20 -0.18 1.14 -6.43
N GLU A 21 0.02 2.33 -7.02
CA GLU A 21 -1.01 3.38 -7.08
C GLU A 21 -2.30 2.91 -7.78
N GLU A 22 -2.19 2.17 -8.89
CA GLU A 22 -3.37 1.57 -9.55
C GLU A 22 -4.11 0.56 -8.67
N LEU A 23 -3.39 -0.24 -7.87
CA LEU A 23 -4.00 -1.22 -6.98
C LEU A 23 -4.71 -0.52 -5.82
N ILE A 24 -4.08 0.50 -5.26
CA ILE A 24 -4.66 1.34 -4.20
C ILE A 24 -5.92 2.03 -4.72
N SER A 25 -5.87 2.66 -5.92
CA SER A 25 -7.03 3.34 -6.50
C SER A 25 -8.21 2.42 -6.82
N LYS A 26 -7.92 1.14 -7.09
CA LYS A 26 -8.93 0.08 -7.29
C LYS A 26 -9.44 -0.52 -5.97
N GLY A 27 -9.03 -0.01 -4.82
CA GLY A 27 -9.42 -0.55 -3.51
C GLY A 27 -8.89 -1.95 -3.24
N ARG A 28 -7.79 -2.34 -3.90
CA ARG A 28 -7.18 -3.68 -3.80
C ARG A 28 -6.14 -3.79 -2.69
N VAL A 29 -5.92 -2.70 -1.95
CA VAL A 29 -4.95 -2.65 -0.87
C VAL A 29 -5.66 -2.26 0.42
N THR A 30 -5.35 -2.97 1.50
CA THR A 30 -5.84 -2.64 2.85
C THR A 30 -4.69 -2.44 3.81
N VAL A 31 -4.85 -1.48 4.73
CA VAL A 31 -3.95 -1.26 5.87
C VAL A 31 -4.75 -1.51 7.14
N ASP A 32 -4.32 -2.49 7.93
CA ASP A 32 -4.99 -2.91 9.18
C ASP A 32 -6.50 -3.16 8.99
N GLY A 33 -6.85 -3.81 7.87
CA GLY A 33 -8.23 -4.15 7.52
C GLY A 33 -9.07 -3.00 6.94
N ARG A 34 -8.50 -1.79 6.77
CA ARG A 34 -9.17 -0.67 6.10
C ARG A 34 -8.67 -0.52 4.67
N VAL A 35 -9.60 -0.35 3.72
CA VAL A 35 -9.24 -0.08 2.32
C VAL A 35 -8.45 1.22 2.21
N ALA A 36 -7.26 1.14 1.61
CA ALA A 36 -6.37 2.28 1.43
C ALA A 36 -6.76 3.12 0.22
N GLY A 37 -6.60 4.44 0.35
CA GLY A 37 -6.78 5.44 -0.70
C GLY A 37 -5.46 5.92 -1.31
N LEU A 38 -5.55 6.53 -2.49
CA LEU A 38 -4.39 7.13 -3.16
C LEU A 38 -3.80 8.25 -2.30
N GLY A 39 -2.50 8.18 -2.04
CA GLY A 39 -1.78 9.15 -1.22
C GLY A 39 -1.66 8.77 0.25
N ASP A 40 -2.33 7.70 0.68
CA ASP A 40 -2.24 7.19 2.04
C ASP A 40 -0.80 6.79 2.38
N GLN A 41 -0.49 6.97 3.66
CA GLN A 41 0.77 6.59 4.26
C GLN A 41 0.55 5.50 5.28
N ALA A 42 1.52 4.59 5.38
CA ALA A 42 1.53 3.54 6.37
C ALA A 42 2.95 3.42 6.93
N ASP A 43 3.08 2.78 8.09
CA ASP A 43 4.36 2.34 8.62
C ASP A 43 4.52 0.85 8.36
N ALA A 44 5.43 0.49 7.45
CA ALA A 44 5.66 -0.91 7.08
C ALA A 44 6.16 -1.78 8.25
N ALA A 45 6.67 -1.16 9.32
CA ALA A 45 7.14 -1.89 10.50
C ALA A 45 6.01 -2.20 11.51
N VAL A 46 4.85 -1.54 11.39
CA VAL A 46 3.80 -1.57 12.42
C VAL A 46 2.44 -1.97 11.83
N ASN A 47 2.13 -1.50 10.62
CA ASN A 47 0.85 -1.75 9.98
C ASN A 47 0.90 -2.99 9.09
N LEU A 48 -0.17 -3.78 9.12
CA LEU A 48 -0.38 -4.91 8.22
C LEU A 48 -0.93 -4.38 6.88
N ILE A 49 -0.10 -4.46 5.84
CA ILE A 49 -0.46 -4.05 4.48
C ILE A 49 -0.75 -5.30 3.66
N LEU A 50 -2.00 -5.47 3.24
CA LEU A 50 -2.45 -6.58 2.41
C LEU A 50 -2.79 -6.08 1.01
N VAL A 51 -2.39 -6.83 -0.01
CA VAL A 51 -2.69 -6.55 -1.41
C VAL A 51 -3.47 -7.74 -1.96
N ASN A 52 -4.74 -7.53 -2.31
CA ASN A 52 -5.71 -8.53 -2.75
C ASN A 52 -6.26 -9.51 -1.69
N GLY A 53 -6.16 -9.17 -0.40
CA GLY A 53 -6.62 -10.02 0.69
C GLY A 53 -5.46 -10.76 1.35
#